data_AF-A0A9P0U2W2-F1
#
_entry.id   AF-A0A9P0U2W2-F1
#
_cell.length_a   1.000
_cell.length_b   1.000
_cell.length_c   1.000
_cell.angle_alpha   90.00
_cell.angle_beta   90.00
_cell.angle_gamma   90.00
#
_symmetry.space_group_name_H-M   'P 1'
#
loop_
_entity.id
_entity.type
_entity.pdbx_description
1 polymer ?
#
loop_
_entity_poly.entity_id
_entity_poly.type
_entity_poly.pdbx_seq_one_letter_code
_entity_poly.pdbx_strand_id
1 'polypeptide(L)'
;MKIVGVAACITGVAHTYMAQEAIEQECKKRGYDVKVETQGGMGIENELSEDEIAEADVVILAIAIGIEGVERFEEKEDAGLVISLNPAEVVRDPAAIIDRAEKLVQ
;
A
#
# COMPACT_ATOMS: atom_id res chain seq x y z
N MET A 1 -3.27 -7.00 -12.67
CA MET A 1 -2.29 -6.21 -11.91
C MET A 1 -2.35 -6.68 -10.47
N LYS A 2 -1.20 -6.95 -9.87
CA LYS A 2 -1.04 -7.30 -8.46
C LYS A 2 -0.45 -6.10 -7.74
N ILE A 3 -1.19 -5.57 -6.78
CA ILE A 3 -0.78 -4.41 -5.99
C ILE A 3 -0.60 -4.86 -4.55
N VAL A 4 0.55 -4.54 -3.97
CA VAL A 4 0.74 -4.70 -2.53
C VAL A 4 0.87 -3.33 -1.88
N GLY A 5 0.56 -3.21 -0.61
CA GLY A 5 0.74 -1.95 0.09
C GLY A 5 0.93 -2.08 1.58
N VAL A 6 1.39 -1.00 2.19
CA VAL A 6 1.52 -0.87 3.64
C VAL A 6 0.78 0.39 4.08
N ALA A 7 -0.13 0.26 5.04
CA ALA A 7 -0.81 1.37 5.67
C ALA A 7 -0.34 1.55 7.12
N ALA A 8 0.16 2.74 7.47
CA ALA A 8 0.63 3.02 8.82
C ALA A 8 0.40 4.47 9.25
N CYS A 9 -0.24 4.69 10.41
CA CYS A 9 -0.54 6.02 10.94
C CYS A 9 -0.40 6.09 12.46
N ILE A 10 0.35 7.08 12.97
CA ILE A 10 0.47 7.33 14.43
C ILE A 10 -0.81 7.85 15.08
N THR A 11 -1.66 8.54 14.32
CA THR A 11 -2.80 9.30 14.86
C THR A 11 -4.02 8.41 15.17
N GLY A 12 -3.78 7.11 15.34
CA GLY A 12 -4.78 6.09 15.64
C GLY A 12 -4.98 5.08 14.50
N VAL A 13 -5.54 3.93 14.84
CA VAL A 13 -5.77 2.81 13.91
C VAL A 13 -6.80 3.11 12.81
N ALA A 14 -7.61 4.17 12.97
CA ALA A 14 -8.69 4.49 12.05
C ALA A 14 -8.17 4.82 10.64
N HIS A 15 -7.17 5.70 10.50
CA HIS A 15 -6.61 6.04 9.18
C HIS A 15 -5.85 4.88 8.54
N THR A 16 -5.23 4.02 9.35
CA THR A 16 -4.59 2.79 8.88
C THR A 16 -5.61 1.88 8.19
N TYR A 17 -6.69 1.52 8.88
CA TYR A 17 -7.72 0.64 8.30
C TYR A 17 -8.53 1.31 7.20
N MET A 18 -8.82 2.62 7.30
CA MET A 18 -9.51 3.34 6.24
C MET A 18 -8.68 3.38 4.95
N ALA A 19 -7.35 3.56 5.06
CA ALA A 19 -6.48 3.51 3.90
C ALA A 19 -6.41 2.09 3.30
N GLN A 20 -6.30 1.06 4.15
CA GLN A 20 -6.36 -0.34 3.73
C GLN A 20 -7.64 -0.62 2.93
N GLU A 21 -8.80 -0.34 3.53
CA GLU A 21 -10.10 -0.60 2.90
C GLU A 21 -10.27 0.22 1.60
N ALA A 22 -9.86 1.48 1.59
CA ALA A 22 -9.96 2.33 0.40
C ALA A 22 -9.15 1.76 -0.79
N ILE A 23 -7.94 1.28 -0.55
CA ILE A 23 -7.10 0.63 -1.56
C ILE A 23 -7.76 -0.69 -2.01
N GLU A 24 -8.16 -1.54 -1.08
CA GLU A 24 -8.76 -2.84 -1.39
C GLU A 24 -10.04 -2.71 -2.21
N GLN A 25 -10.92 -1.78 -1.83
CA GLN A 25 -12.18 -1.53 -2.54
C GLN A 25 -11.93 -1.01 -3.95
N GLU A 26 -10.99 -0.08 -4.14
CA GLU A 26 -10.71 0.48 -5.45
C GLU A 26 -10.05 -0.54 -6.39
N CYS A 27 -9.09 -1.30 -5.89
CA CYS A 27 -8.49 -2.42 -6.62
C CYS A 27 -9.54 -3.47 -7.01
N LYS A 28 -10.42 -3.84 -6.08
CA LYS A 28 -11.49 -4.80 -6.33
C LYS A 28 -12.49 -4.32 -7.40
N LYS A 29 -12.82 -3.03 -7.43
CA LYS A 29 -13.66 -2.45 -8.50
C LYS A 29 -13.01 -2.57 -9.88
N ARG A 30 -11.68 -2.48 -9.95
CA ARG A 30 -10.90 -2.58 -11.19
C ARG A 30 -10.53 -4.03 -11.56
N GLY A 31 -10.76 -4.99 -10.66
CA GLY A 31 -10.42 -6.39 -10.85
C GLY A 31 -8.94 -6.69 -10.63
N TYR A 32 -8.26 -5.88 -9.81
CA TYR A 32 -6.85 -6.07 -9.44
C TYR A 32 -6.72 -6.94 -8.19
N ASP A 33 -5.66 -7.73 -8.14
CA ASP A 33 -5.28 -8.48 -6.96
C ASP A 33 -4.58 -7.52 -6.00
N VAL A 34 -4.99 -7.51 -4.74
CA VAL A 34 -4.57 -6.51 -3.78
C VAL A 34 -4.36 -7.13 -2.41
N LYS A 35 -3.25 -6.77 -1.78
CA LYS A 35 -2.99 -7.09 -0.37
C LYS A 35 -2.35 -5.90 0.33
N VAL A 36 -2.94 -5.49 1.44
CA VAL A 36 -2.45 -4.34 2.21
C VAL A 36 -2.11 -4.77 3.62
N GLU A 37 -0.84 -4.66 3.97
CA GLU A 37 -0.33 -4.81 5.34
C GLU A 37 -0.67 -3.56 6.15
N THR A 38 -1.10 -3.75 7.39
CA THR A 38 -1.37 -2.63 8.31
C THR A 38 -0.40 -2.67 9.46
N GLN A 39 0.28 -1.55 9.70
CA GLN A 39 1.15 -1.39 10.86
C GLN A 39 0.61 -0.27 11.76
N GLY A 40 0.32 -0.59 13.02
CA GLY A 40 -0.26 0.37 13.96
C GLY A 40 -0.03 -0.01 15.42
N GLY A 41 -0.78 0.62 16.32
CA GLY A 41 -0.66 0.38 17.76
C GLY A 41 -0.98 -1.04 18.22
N MET A 42 -1.61 -1.86 17.36
CA MET A 42 -1.90 -3.28 17.61
C MET A 42 -0.81 -4.22 17.06
N GLY A 43 0.23 -3.68 16.41
CA GLY A 43 1.27 -4.44 15.73
C GLY A 43 1.07 -4.46 14.21
N ILE A 44 1.67 -5.46 13.57
CA ILE A 44 1.57 -5.73 12.13
C ILE A 44 0.45 -6.74 11.89
N GLU A 45 -0.45 -6.42 10.99
CA GLU A 45 -1.50 -7.33 10.51
C GLU A 45 -1.46 -7.42 8.99
N ASN A 46 -1.92 -8.55 8.45
CA ASN A 46 -1.87 -8.84 7.02
C ASN A 46 -0.46 -8.72 6.41
N GLU A 47 0.55 -9.15 7.19
CA GLU A 47 1.96 -9.08 6.79
C GLU A 47 2.19 -9.65 5.39
N LEU A 48 2.90 -8.86 4.57
CA LEU A 48 3.29 -9.22 3.22
C LEU A 48 4.47 -10.19 3.26
N SER A 49 4.39 -11.28 2.51
CA SER A 49 5.56 -12.13 2.28
C SER A 49 6.48 -11.53 1.22
N GLU A 50 7.74 -11.96 1.23
CA GLU A 50 8.70 -11.56 0.20
C GLU A 50 8.23 -11.98 -1.20
N ASP A 51 7.61 -13.16 -1.33
CA ASP A 51 7.03 -13.63 -2.59
C ASP A 51 5.92 -12.71 -3.10
N GLU A 52 5.04 -12.23 -2.20
CA GLU A 52 3.97 -11.32 -2.57
C GLU A 52 4.49 -9.97 -3.05
N ILE A 53 5.55 -9.47 -2.42
CA ILE A 53 6.22 -8.23 -2.83
C ILE A 53 6.92 -8.43 -4.17
N ALA A 54 7.61 -9.55 -4.36
CA ALA A 54 8.31 -9.86 -5.61
C ALA A 54 7.34 -9.96 -6.81
N GLU A 55 6.20 -10.64 -6.61
CA GLU A 55 5.15 -10.78 -7.64
C GLU A 55 4.33 -9.51 -7.86
N ALA A 56 4.41 -8.51 -6.98
CA ALA A 56 3.66 -7.27 -7.13
C ALA A 56 4.17 -6.44 -8.32
N ASP A 57 3.23 -5.90 -9.10
CA ASP A 57 3.52 -4.92 -10.14
C ASP A 57 3.83 -3.55 -9.53
N VAL A 58 3.11 -3.18 -8.45
CA VAL A 58 3.24 -1.89 -7.77
C VAL A 58 3.14 -2.06 -6.25
N VAL A 59 3.92 -1.27 -5.52
CA VAL A 59 3.87 -1.16 -4.06
C VAL A 59 3.31 0.21 -3.66
N ILE A 60 2.29 0.24 -2.80
CA ILE A 60 1.71 1.47 -2.25
C ILE A 60 2.06 1.60 -0.77
N LEU A 61 2.94 2.53 -0.43
CA LEU A 61 3.32 2.84 0.95
C LEU A 61 2.50 4.03 1.46
N ALA A 62 1.31 3.73 1.99
CA ALA A 62 0.41 4.66 2.65
C ALA A 62 0.85 4.87 4.11
N ILE A 63 2.00 5.50 4.32
CA ILE A 63 2.66 5.61 5.63
C ILE A 63 2.81 7.07 6.07
N ALA A 64 2.47 7.34 7.34
CA ALA A 64 2.70 8.63 8.00
C ALA A 64 3.87 8.56 9.01
N ILE A 65 4.46 7.37 9.18
CA ILE A 65 5.56 7.05 10.09
C ILE A 65 6.50 6.03 9.46
N GLY A 66 7.68 5.86 10.06
CA GLY A 66 8.53 4.72 9.76
C GLY A 66 7.80 3.41 10.06
N ILE A 67 7.91 2.47 9.12
CA ILE A 67 7.36 1.11 9.20
C ILE A 67 8.50 0.11 9.40
N GLU A 68 8.18 -1.04 9.97
CA GLU A 68 9.09 -2.17 10.06
C GLU A 68 9.15 -2.93 8.72
N GLY A 69 10.32 -3.49 8.39
CA GLY A 69 10.49 -4.29 7.18
C GLY A 69 10.46 -3.48 5.88
N VAL A 70 10.85 -2.20 5.93
CA VAL A 70 10.91 -1.31 4.76
C VAL A 70 11.94 -1.79 3.73
N GLU A 71 12.99 -2.49 4.18
CA GLU A 71 14.03 -3.08 3.32
C GLU A 71 13.47 -4.05 2.27
N ARG A 72 12.33 -4.70 2.57
CA ARG A 72 11.67 -5.64 1.65
C ARG A 72 11.16 -4.96 0.37
N PHE A 73 11.02 -3.64 0.38
CA PHE A 73 10.52 -2.87 -0.76
C PHE A 73 11.62 -2.16 -1.54
N GLU A 74 12.89 -2.22 -1.12
CA GLU A 74 14.01 -1.51 -1.76
C GLU A 74 14.15 -1.89 -3.24
N GLU A 75 14.08 -3.17 -3.59
CA GLU A 75 14.18 -3.61 -5.00
C GLU A 75 13.08 -3.00 -5.89
N LYS A 76 11.86 -2.86 -5.36
CA LYS A 76 10.74 -2.22 -6.07
C LYS A 76 10.89 -0.70 -6.10
N GLU A 77 11.50 -0.12 -5.08
CA GLU A 77 11.79 1.31 -5.01
C GLU A 77 12.84 1.71 -6.05
N ASP A 78 13.93 0.95 -6.16
CA ASP A 78 14.96 1.10 -7.18
C ASP A 78 14.40 0.94 -8.60
N ALA A 79 13.39 0.08 -8.77
CA ALA A 79 12.67 -0.08 -10.04
C ALA A 79 11.68 1.07 -10.34
N GLY A 80 11.45 1.99 -9.39
CA GLY A 80 10.48 3.09 -9.55
C GLY A 80 9.01 2.66 -9.46
N LEU A 81 8.74 1.50 -8.87
CA LEU A 81 7.41 0.88 -8.76
C LEU A 81 6.76 1.10 -7.36
N VAL A 82 7.30 2.02 -6.57
CA VAL A 82 6.81 2.36 -5.24
C VAL A 82 6.13 3.73 -5.25
N ILE A 83 4.92 3.80 -4.69
CA ILE A 83 4.20 5.06 -4.45
C ILE A 83 4.12 5.27 -2.94
N SER A 84 4.89 6.22 -2.42
CA SER A 84 4.87 6.61 -1.01
C SER A 84 4.06 7.89 -0.79
N LEU A 85 3.11 7.85 0.15
CA LEU A 85 2.17 8.93 0.44
C LEU A 85 1.52 8.79 1.83
N ASN A 86 0.79 9.81 2.25
CA ASN A 86 0.10 9.79 3.53
C ASN A 86 -1.21 8.96 3.45
N PRO A 87 -1.54 8.12 4.45
CA PRO A 87 -2.82 7.41 4.52
C PRO A 87 -4.04 8.31 4.32
N ALA A 88 -3.99 9.56 4.80
CA ALA A 88 -5.09 10.51 4.64
C ALA A 88 -5.36 10.88 3.17
N GLU A 89 -4.34 10.88 2.31
CA GLU A 89 -4.51 11.15 0.89
C GLU A 89 -5.15 9.96 0.16
N VAL A 90 -4.77 8.75 0.54
CA VAL A 90 -5.38 7.50 0.04
C VAL A 90 -6.87 7.46 0.36
N VAL A 91 -7.26 7.85 1.58
CA VAL A 91 -8.67 7.88 1.99
C VAL A 91 -9.44 8.96 1.23
N ARG A 92 -8.82 10.10 0.94
CA ARG A 92 -9.46 11.21 0.22
C ARG A 92 -9.75 10.84 -1.23
N ASP A 93 -8.78 10.23 -1.93
CA ASP A 93 -8.90 9.95 -3.36
C ASP A 93 -8.16 8.66 -3.76
N PRO A 94 -8.72 7.47 -3.43
CA PRO A 94 -8.06 6.21 -3.71
C PRO A 94 -7.94 5.95 -5.21
N ALA A 95 -8.91 6.42 -6.00
CA ALA A 95 -8.91 6.28 -7.46
C ALA A 95 -7.67 6.93 -8.09
N ALA A 96 -7.32 8.14 -7.67
CA ALA A 96 -6.13 8.83 -8.16
C ALA A 96 -4.83 8.07 -7.85
N ILE A 97 -4.76 7.36 -6.72
CA ILE A 97 -3.58 6.57 -6.34
C ILE A 97 -3.45 5.33 -7.23
N ILE A 98 -4.57 4.62 -7.45
CA ILE A 98 -4.57 3.45 -8.33
C ILE A 98 -4.35 3.84 -9.79
N ASP A 99 -4.88 4.98 -10.25
CA ASP A 99 -4.59 5.54 -11.58
C ASP A 99 -3.09 5.82 -11.75
N ARG A 100 -2.42 6.30 -10.69
CA ARG A 100 -0.98 6.53 -10.70
C ARG A 100 -0.22 5.20 -10.72
N ALA A 101 -0.68 4.19 -9.98
CA ALA A 101 -0.11 2.85 -10.01
C ALA A 101 -0.18 2.25 -11.42
N GLU A 102 -1.31 2.35 -12.11
CA GLU A 102 -1.46 1.86 -13.47
C GLU A 102 -0.47 2.50 -14.44
N LYS A 103 -0.27 3.82 -14.34
CA LYS A 103 0.68 4.54 -15.21
C LYS A 103 2.14 4.16 -15.00
N LEU A 104 2.51 3.55 -13.88
CA LEU A 104 3.87 3.08 -13.63
C LEU A 104 4.15 1.72 -14.30
N VAL A 105 3.10 0.94 -14.55
CA VAL A 105 3.19 -0.40 -15.17
C VAL A 105 2.94 -0.33 -16.68
N GLN A 106 2.48 0.83 -17.18
CA GLN A 106 2.11 1.07 -18.58
C GLN A 106 3.27 1.65 -19.40
#